data_AF-T0NKE3-F1
#
_entry.id   AF-T0NKE3-F1
#
_cell.length_a   1.000
_cell.length_b   1.000
_cell.length_c   1.000
_cell.angle_alpha   90.00
_cell.angle_beta   90.00
_cell.angle_gamma   90.00
#
_symmetry.space_group_name_H-M   'P 1'
#
loop_
_entity.id
_entity.type
_entity.pdbx_description
1 polymer ?
#
loop_
_entity_poly.entity_id
_entity_poly.type
_entity_poly.pdbx_seq_one_letter_code
_entity_poly.pdbx_strand_id
1 'polypeptide(L)'
;MFWIQYYYVEEESMQQKKIRIYRFRISMKGRRGIWRKIEIKGDQTFGDLDRMIRISFNLDTFDHLSEFYSGKKWYRSGFGIIKPIGQGEGADLRIDSIGIGTGSKFGYVYDFGSEVHFYITAQQILEEELSDEDFPRVVSENKKKDYYCSDCAASGKKTIASLECYVCSEEMGKSVYLCDKCAESEKHEDHFTGDIME
;
A
#
# COMPACT_ATOMS: atom_id res chain seq x y z
N MET A 1 -40.26 47.32 22.39
CA MET A 1 -39.41 47.48 21.19
C MET A 1 -38.03 46.91 21.50
N PHE A 2 -37.67 45.86 20.75
CA PHE A 2 -36.31 45.45 20.37
C PHE A 2 -35.26 45.15 21.43
N TRP A 3 -35.39 44.04 22.17
CA TRP A 3 -34.23 43.43 22.88
C TRP A 3 -34.32 41.88 23.01
N ILE A 4 -34.91 41.16 22.05
CA ILE A 4 -35.00 39.68 22.13
C ILE A 4 -34.79 39.03 20.76
N GLN A 5 -33.75 39.42 20.03
CA GLN A 5 -33.43 38.76 18.75
C GLN A 5 -31.94 38.53 18.50
N TYR A 6 -31.09 38.72 19.52
CA TYR A 6 -29.64 38.49 19.43
C TYR A 6 -29.13 37.27 20.22
N TYR A 7 -30.03 36.45 20.78
CA TYR A 7 -29.69 35.21 21.48
C TYR A 7 -30.31 33.97 20.82
N TYR A 8 -30.28 33.91 19.49
CA TYR A 8 -30.76 32.76 18.71
C TYR A 8 -29.91 32.54 17.46
N VAL A 9 -28.59 32.38 17.64
CA VAL A 9 -27.71 31.69 16.68
C VAL A 9 -26.62 31.04 17.54
N GLU A 10 -26.34 29.75 17.34
CA GLU A 10 -25.40 28.87 18.09
C GLU A 10 -26.01 27.80 19.03
N GLU A 11 -27.24 27.35 18.78
CA GLU A 11 -27.68 26.01 19.22
C GLU A 11 -28.06 25.12 18.03
N GLU A 12 -27.36 25.24 16.90
CA GLU A 12 -27.31 24.12 15.94
C GLU A 12 -26.37 23.05 16.50
N SER A 13 -26.96 22.18 17.32
CA SER A 13 -26.51 20.82 17.65
C SER A 13 -25.00 20.55 17.53
N MET A 14 -24.33 20.37 18.67
CA MET A 14 -23.13 19.52 18.77
C MET A 14 -23.48 18.05 18.43
N GLN A 15 -24.02 17.81 17.24
CA GLN A 15 -24.10 16.48 16.69
C GLN A 15 -22.70 16.17 16.19
N GLN A 16 -21.99 15.43 17.02
CA GLN A 16 -20.61 15.04 16.80
C GLN A 16 -20.52 14.41 15.40
N LYS A 17 -19.73 15.06 14.52
CA LYS A 17 -19.71 14.74 13.09
C LYS A 17 -19.10 13.34 12.96
N LYS A 18 -19.86 12.39 12.42
CA LYS A 18 -19.33 11.05 12.18
C LYS A 18 -18.49 11.01 10.91
N ILE A 19 -17.41 10.24 10.95
CA ILE A 19 -16.57 9.90 9.81
C ILE A 19 -16.63 8.41 9.53
N ARG A 20 -16.47 8.05 8.25
CA ARG A 20 -16.32 6.65 7.83
C ARG A 20 -14.85 6.34 7.65
N ILE A 21 -14.39 5.28 8.31
CA ILE A 21 -13.01 4.80 8.20
C ILE A 21 -13.03 3.45 7.49
N TYR A 22 -12.26 3.35 6.41
CA TYR A 22 -12.11 2.14 5.62
C TYR A 22 -10.85 1.42 6.04
N ARG A 23 -10.98 0.17 6.51
CA ARG A 23 -9.82 -0.67 6.84
C ARG A 23 -9.57 -1.65 5.68
N PHE A 24 -8.54 -1.36 4.91
CA PHE A 24 -8.10 -2.19 3.80
C PHE A 24 -7.02 -3.16 4.23
N ARG A 25 -7.14 -4.43 3.80
CA ARG A 25 -6.02 -5.37 3.78
C ARG A 25 -5.42 -5.37 2.38
N ILE A 26 -4.12 -5.11 2.31
CA ILE A 26 -3.34 -4.99 1.08
C ILE A 26 -2.25 -6.06 1.12
N SER A 27 -2.11 -6.84 0.05
CA SER A 27 -1.12 -7.93 -0.03
C SER A 27 -0.51 -8.02 -1.41
N MET A 28 0.79 -8.31 -1.48
CA MET A 28 1.51 -8.38 -2.74
C MET A 28 1.18 -9.69 -3.50
N LYS A 29 0.96 -9.60 -4.81
CA LYS A 29 0.82 -10.78 -5.70
C LYS A 29 2.15 -11.54 -5.71
N GLY A 30 2.10 -12.87 -5.72
CA GLY A 30 3.30 -13.72 -5.61
C GLY A 30 3.88 -13.83 -4.19
N ARG A 31 3.69 -12.82 -3.33
CA ARG A 31 4.19 -12.79 -1.94
C ARG A 31 3.11 -12.43 -0.94
N ARG A 32 2.03 -13.23 -0.88
CA ARG A 32 0.89 -12.97 0.03
C ARG A 32 1.24 -12.93 1.52
N GLY A 33 2.42 -13.41 1.90
CA GLY A 33 2.98 -13.28 3.25
C GLY A 33 3.34 -11.83 3.61
N ILE A 34 3.56 -10.97 2.61
CA ILE A 34 3.79 -9.53 2.75
C ILE A 34 2.44 -8.82 2.61
N TRP A 35 2.03 -8.13 3.67
CA TRP A 35 0.75 -7.44 3.73
C TRP A 35 0.73 -6.30 4.75
N ARG A 36 -0.14 -5.33 4.49
CA ARG A 36 -0.47 -4.22 5.41
C ARG A 36 -1.99 -4.14 5.61
N LYS A 37 -2.40 -3.69 6.79
CA LYS A 37 -3.75 -3.19 7.04
C LYS A 37 -3.66 -1.68 7.20
N ILE A 38 -4.32 -0.97 6.29
CA ILE A 38 -4.32 0.49 6.26
C ILE A 38 -5.73 0.98 6.56
N GLU A 39 -5.81 1.96 7.44
CA GLU A 39 -7.02 2.75 7.66
C GLU A 39 -6.93 4.09 6.94
N ILE A 40 -8.04 4.49 6.35
CA ILE A 40 -8.16 5.75 5.61
C ILE A 40 -9.60 6.28 5.76
N LYS A 41 -9.75 7.60 5.85
CA LYS A 41 -11.08 8.23 5.91
C LYS A 41 -11.77 8.19 4.55
N GLY A 42 -13.10 8.14 4.54
CA GLY A 42 -13.89 8.11 3.30
C GLY A 42 -13.73 9.35 2.42
N ASP A 43 -13.46 10.50 3.05
CA ASP A 43 -13.24 11.80 2.40
C ASP A 43 -11.81 12.00 1.87
N GLN A 44 -10.88 11.11 2.24
CA GLN A 44 -9.54 11.04 1.64
C GLN A 44 -9.58 10.35 0.28
N THR A 45 -8.48 10.47 -0.45
CA THR A 45 -8.43 10.07 -1.86
C THR A 45 -7.67 8.76 -2.11
N PHE A 46 -7.81 8.24 -3.32
CA PHE A 46 -6.98 7.14 -3.81
C PHE A 46 -5.50 7.55 -3.96
N GLY A 47 -5.20 8.84 -4.13
CA GLY A 47 -3.84 9.38 -4.04
C GLY A 47 -3.24 9.26 -2.64
N ASP A 48 -4.03 9.53 -1.60
CA ASP A 48 -3.60 9.32 -0.21
C ASP A 48 -3.32 7.84 0.07
N LEU A 49 -4.19 6.95 -0.42
CA LEU A 49 -4.01 5.51 -0.30
C LEU A 49 -2.78 5.00 -1.06
N ASP A 50 -2.57 5.46 -2.31
CA ASP A 50 -1.38 5.17 -3.13
C ASP A 50 -0.10 5.52 -2.37
N ARG A 51 -0.02 6.76 -1.85
CA ARG A 51 1.13 7.22 -1.09
C ARG A 51 1.41 6.34 0.12
N MET A 52 0.37 5.96 0.87
CA MET A 52 0.50 5.08 2.04
C MET A 52 0.96 3.67 1.64
N ILE A 53 0.47 3.12 0.52
CA ILE A 53 0.95 1.84 -0.01
C ILE A 53 2.43 1.93 -0.34
N ARG A 54 2.85 2.97 -1.07
CA ARG A 54 4.27 3.12 -1.46
C ARG A 54 5.19 3.18 -0.25
N ILE A 55 4.86 4.02 0.73
CA ILE A 55 5.64 4.15 1.97
C ILE A 55 5.67 2.84 2.75
N SER A 56 4.50 2.21 2.96
CA SER A 56 4.41 1.02 3.82
C SER A 56 5.04 -0.24 3.23
N PHE A 57 5.19 -0.31 1.90
CA PHE A 57 5.88 -1.40 1.20
C PHE A 57 7.28 -1.02 0.69
N ASN A 58 7.83 0.13 1.13
CA ASN A 58 9.15 0.64 0.75
C ASN A 58 9.35 0.75 -0.78
N LEU A 59 8.32 1.21 -1.48
CA LEU A 59 8.37 1.50 -2.92
C LEU A 59 8.81 2.95 -3.14
N ASP A 60 9.39 3.23 -4.31
CA ASP A 60 9.72 4.60 -4.69
C ASP A 60 8.44 5.46 -4.84
N THR A 61 8.49 6.65 -4.27
CA THR A 61 7.39 7.64 -4.25
C THR A 61 7.50 8.70 -5.34
N PHE A 62 8.61 8.73 -6.10
CA PHE A 62 8.95 9.86 -6.97
C PHE A 62 9.01 9.57 -8.47
N ASP A 63 9.16 8.32 -8.92
CA ASP A 63 9.43 8.06 -10.34
C ASP A 63 8.35 7.25 -11.08
N HIS A 64 7.58 6.39 -10.40
CA HIS A 64 6.71 5.42 -11.08
C HIS A 64 5.21 5.74 -11.04
N LEU A 65 4.53 5.48 -12.16
CA LEU A 65 3.07 5.54 -12.29
C LEU A 65 2.39 4.38 -11.54
N SER A 66 1.11 4.55 -11.24
CA SER A 66 0.28 3.50 -10.65
C SER A 66 -1.20 3.66 -10.98
N GLU A 67 -1.99 2.62 -10.75
CA GLU A 67 -3.44 2.68 -10.95
C GLU A 67 -4.18 1.62 -10.10
N PHE A 68 -5.38 1.98 -9.63
CA PHE A 68 -6.32 1.07 -8.99
C PHE A 68 -7.34 0.53 -10.00
N TYR A 69 -7.77 -0.71 -9.81
CA TYR A 69 -8.72 -1.39 -10.70
C TYR A 69 -9.84 -2.05 -9.90
N SER A 70 -11.09 -1.86 -10.31
CA SER A 70 -12.21 -2.55 -9.66
C SER A 70 -12.16 -4.07 -9.86
N GLY A 71 -12.54 -4.81 -8.82
CA GLY A 71 -12.53 -6.28 -8.83
C GLY A 71 -11.12 -6.88 -8.88
N LYS A 72 -11.05 -8.16 -9.26
CA LYS A 72 -9.76 -8.88 -9.37
C LYS A 72 -9.16 -8.83 -10.79
N LYS A 73 -9.86 -8.22 -11.75
CA LYS A 73 -9.50 -8.22 -13.16
C LYS A 73 -8.69 -6.96 -13.46
N TRP A 74 -7.37 -7.09 -13.39
CA TRP A 74 -6.41 -6.06 -13.78
C TRP A 74 -6.75 -5.48 -15.17
N TYR A 75 -6.46 -4.19 -15.38
CA TYR A 75 -6.49 -3.53 -16.69
C TYR A 75 -7.86 -3.40 -17.39
N ARG A 76 -8.97 -3.81 -16.77
CA ARG A 76 -10.30 -3.77 -17.42
C ARG A 76 -11.20 -2.64 -16.94
N SER A 77 -11.00 -2.14 -15.73
CA SER A 77 -11.87 -1.15 -15.10
C SER A 77 -11.07 -0.33 -14.10
N GLY A 78 -10.12 0.44 -14.66
CA GLY A 78 -9.21 1.31 -13.93
C GLY A 78 -9.90 2.55 -13.38
N PHE A 79 -9.36 3.08 -12.30
CA PHE A 79 -9.82 4.32 -11.66
C PHE A 79 -9.10 5.56 -12.21
N GLY A 80 -8.19 5.39 -13.18
CA GLY A 80 -7.36 6.46 -13.71
C GLY A 80 -5.94 6.39 -13.16
N ILE A 81 -5.01 6.95 -13.95
CA ILE A 81 -3.59 6.94 -13.63
C ILE A 81 -3.30 7.88 -12.46
N ILE A 82 -2.47 7.39 -11.54
CA ILE A 82 -1.83 8.16 -10.48
C ILE A 82 -0.35 8.33 -10.83
N LYS A 83 0.05 9.59 -10.99
CA LYS A 83 1.43 10.03 -11.21
C LYS A 83 2.22 9.93 -9.89
N PRO A 84 3.56 9.89 -9.95
CA PRO A 84 4.38 10.15 -8.78
C PRO A 84 3.93 11.43 -8.09
N ILE A 85 4.23 11.56 -6.79
CA ILE A 85 3.82 12.69 -5.94
C ILE A 85 2.29 12.90 -5.82
N GLY A 86 1.46 11.91 -6.17
CA GLY A 86 0.04 11.86 -5.82
C GLY A 86 -0.88 12.74 -6.66
N GLN A 87 -0.64 12.82 -7.97
CA GLN A 87 -1.45 13.62 -8.92
C GLN A 87 -2.11 12.72 -9.98
N GLY A 88 -3.09 13.24 -10.70
CA GLY A 88 -3.71 12.54 -11.84
C GLY A 88 -5.16 12.12 -11.57
N GLU A 89 -5.86 11.67 -12.61
CA GLU A 89 -7.30 11.41 -12.56
C GLU A 89 -7.69 10.40 -11.48
N GLY A 90 -6.85 9.36 -11.28
CA GLY A 90 -7.09 8.38 -10.22
C GLY A 90 -6.77 8.91 -8.81
N ALA A 91 -5.94 9.94 -8.70
CA ALA A 91 -5.46 10.44 -7.42
C ALA A 91 -6.53 11.26 -6.69
N ASP A 92 -7.38 11.97 -7.43
CA ASP A 92 -8.39 12.88 -6.88
C ASP A 92 -9.70 12.17 -6.47
N LEU A 93 -9.86 10.88 -6.81
CA LEU A 93 -11.05 10.11 -6.45
C LEU A 93 -11.12 9.86 -4.96
N ARG A 94 -12.26 10.17 -4.35
CA ARG A 94 -12.51 9.89 -2.92
C ARG A 94 -12.80 8.42 -2.68
N ILE A 95 -12.34 7.87 -1.56
CA ILE A 95 -12.58 6.49 -1.16
C ILE A 95 -14.07 6.15 -1.10
N ASP A 96 -14.89 7.04 -0.56
CA ASP A 96 -16.34 6.83 -0.42
C ASP A 96 -17.15 7.12 -1.70
N SER A 97 -16.52 7.64 -2.76
CA SER A 97 -17.23 8.04 -4.00
C SER A 97 -17.60 6.88 -4.92
N ILE A 98 -16.96 5.71 -4.77
CA ILE A 98 -17.10 4.59 -5.71
C ILE A 98 -17.87 3.38 -5.13
N GLY A 99 -18.60 3.58 -4.02
CA GLY A 99 -19.48 2.55 -3.45
C GLY A 99 -18.75 1.35 -2.85
N ILE A 100 -17.59 1.57 -2.21
CA ILE A 100 -16.86 0.51 -1.51
C ILE A 100 -17.68 0.01 -0.31
N GLY A 101 -17.98 -1.29 -0.30
CA GLY A 101 -18.59 -1.99 0.82
C GLY A 101 -17.62 -2.96 1.49
N THR A 102 -18.00 -3.47 2.67
CA THR A 102 -17.24 -4.55 3.31
C THR A 102 -17.17 -5.78 2.39
N GLY A 103 -15.97 -6.32 2.21
CA GLY A 103 -15.70 -7.44 1.31
C GLY A 103 -15.38 -7.03 -0.13
N SER A 104 -15.53 -5.75 -0.51
CA SER A 104 -15.11 -5.23 -1.81
C SER A 104 -13.63 -5.54 -2.06
N LYS A 105 -13.31 -5.92 -3.30
CA LYS A 105 -11.96 -6.27 -3.74
C LYS A 105 -11.59 -5.43 -4.94
N PHE A 106 -10.34 -4.98 -4.96
CA PHE A 106 -9.77 -4.23 -6.06
C PHE A 106 -8.28 -4.58 -6.20
N GLY A 107 -7.74 -4.32 -7.38
CA GLY A 107 -6.33 -4.41 -7.68
C GLY A 107 -5.67 -3.04 -7.57
N TYR A 108 -4.39 -3.04 -7.24
CA TYR A 108 -3.50 -1.88 -7.40
C TYR A 108 -2.24 -2.34 -8.14
N VAL A 109 -1.84 -1.60 -9.17
CA VAL A 109 -0.61 -1.85 -9.93
C VAL A 109 0.30 -0.65 -9.76
N TYR A 110 1.51 -0.90 -9.29
CA TYR A 110 2.59 0.06 -9.17
C TYR A 110 3.67 -0.27 -10.20
N ASP A 111 4.21 0.77 -10.83
CA ASP A 111 5.21 0.68 -11.89
C ASP A 111 4.75 -0.21 -13.05
N PHE A 112 4.25 0.41 -14.12
CA PHE A 112 3.78 -0.32 -15.30
C PHE A 112 4.90 -1.00 -16.10
N GLY A 113 6.17 -0.67 -15.84
CA GLY A 113 7.32 -1.40 -16.37
C GLY A 113 7.49 -2.74 -15.66
N SER A 114 7.60 -2.70 -14.33
CA SER A 114 7.83 -3.91 -13.50
C SER A 114 6.56 -4.69 -13.15
N GLU A 115 5.38 -4.11 -13.38
CA GLU A 115 4.05 -4.64 -13.04
C GLU A 115 3.94 -5.15 -11.59
N VAL A 116 4.22 -4.30 -10.60
CA VAL A 116 4.11 -4.68 -9.20
C VAL A 116 2.64 -4.68 -8.76
N HIS A 117 2.06 -5.87 -8.61
CA HIS A 117 0.63 -6.04 -8.32
C HIS A 117 0.31 -6.24 -6.83
N PHE A 118 -0.75 -5.58 -6.36
CA PHE A 118 -1.30 -5.73 -5.01
C PHE A 118 -2.80 -6.06 -5.01
N TYR A 119 -3.19 -7.05 -4.21
CA TYR A 119 -4.59 -7.34 -3.92
C TYR A 119 -5.05 -6.53 -2.72
N ILE A 120 -6.18 -5.83 -2.88
CA ILE A 120 -6.80 -5.05 -1.81
C ILE A 120 -8.18 -5.61 -1.48
N THR A 121 -8.50 -5.66 -0.20
CA THR A 121 -9.82 -6.04 0.32
C THR A 121 -10.26 -5.07 1.41
N ALA A 122 -11.45 -4.48 1.25
CA ALA A 122 -12.12 -3.73 2.31
C ALA A 122 -12.58 -4.70 3.41
N GLN A 123 -11.83 -4.81 4.51
CA GLN A 123 -12.16 -5.77 5.56
C GLN A 123 -13.25 -5.24 6.48
N GLN A 124 -13.23 -3.94 6.76
CA GLN A 124 -14.16 -3.28 7.66
C GLN A 124 -14.41 -1.85 7.19
N ILE A 125 -15.61 -1.35 7.49
CA ILE A 125 -15.97 0.06 7.40
C ILE A 125 -16.51 0.41 8.78
N LEU A 126 -15.85 1.36 9.44
CA LEU A 126 -16.18 1.82 10.78
C LEU A 126 -16.85 3.19 10.67
N GLU A 127 -17.82 3.45 11.54
CA GLU A 127 -18.37 4.78 11.75
C GLU A 127 -17.91 5.25 13.12
N GLU A 128 -17.09 6.30 13.14
CA GLU A 128 -16.48 6.84 14.34
C GLU A 128 -16.79 8.33 14.46
N GLU A 129 -16.68 8.86 15.67
CA GLU A 129 -16.74 10.30 15.88
C GLU A 129 -15.50 10.96 15.27
N LEU A 130 -15.68 12.14 14.68
CA LEU A 130 -14.56 12.91 14.13
C LEU A 130 -13.51 13.12 15.22
N SER A 131 -12.29 12.67 14.92
CA SER A 131 -11.12 12.83 15.77
C SER A 131 -9.99 13.52 14.99
N ASP A 132 -9.04 14.08 15.74
CA ASP A 132 -7.81 14.68 15.20
C ASP A 132 -6.72 13.64 14.91
N GLU A 133 -7.09 12.36 14.77
CA GLU A 133 -6.14 11.30 14.44
C GLU A 133 -5.62 11.43 13.01
N ASP A 134 -4.33 11.09 12.83
CA ASP A 134 -3.67 11.10 11.53
C ASP A 134 -4.11 9.91 10.67
N PHE A 135 -4.51 10.19 9.44
CA PHE A 135 -4.81 9.21 8.40
C PHE A 135 -4.21 9.63 7.05
N PRO A 136 -3.90 8.69 6.14
CA PRO A 136 -4.02 7.24 6.32
C PRO A 136 -3.01 6.72 7.35
N ARG A 137 -3.23 5.52 7.88
CA ARG A 137 -2.30 4.89 8.83
C ARG A 137 -2.23 3.38 8.67
N VAL A 138 -1.07 2.79 8.95
CA VAL A 138 -0.91 1.34 9.06
C VAL A 138 -1.30 0.90 10.47
N VAL A 139 -2.33 0.07 10.58
CA VAL A 139 -2.81 -0.46 11.88
C VAL A 139 -2.34 -1.88 12.17
N SER A 140 -1.80 -2.57 11.15
CA SER A 140 -1.25 -3.92 11.30
C SER A 140 -0.43 -4.29 10.06
N GLU A 141 0.57 -5.14 10.23
CA GLU A 141 1.41 -5.63 9.14
C GLU A 141 1.87 -7.07 9.39
N ASN A 142 2.41 -7.72 8.36
CA ASN A 142 3.06 -9.01 8.56
C ASN A 142 4.28 -8.88 9.46
N LYS A 143 4.61 -9.98 10.14
CA LYS A 143 5.89 -10.06 10.84
C LYS A 143 7.03 -10.09 9.82
N LYS A 144 8.09 -9.35 10.12
CA LYS A 144 9.39 -9.50 9.47
C LYS A 144 9.82 -10.97 9.54
N LYS A 145 10.32 -11.49 8.42
CA LYS A 145 10.79 -12.86 8.30
C LYS A 145 12.26 -12.84 7.95
N ASP A 146 13.05 -13.64 8.66
CA ASP A 146 14.44 -13.85 8.26
C ASP A 146 14.48 -14.68 6.97
N TYR A 147 15.15 -14.11 5.98
CA TYR A 147 15.54 -14.79 4.76
C TYR A 147 17.00 -15.22 4.88
N TYR A 148 17.37 -16.30 4.22
CA TYR A 148 18.71 -16.85 4.30
C TYR A 148 19.38 -16.79 2.94
N CYS A 149 20.67 -16.45 2.95
CA CYS A 149 21.47 -16.36 1.74
C CYS A 149 21.52 -17.72 1.03
N SER A 150 21.09 -17.73 -0.22
CA SER A 150 20.99 -18.94 -1.06
C SER A 150 22.37 -19.58 -1.28
N ASP A 151 23.39 -18.76 -1.48
CA ASP A 151 24.76 -19.20 -1.74
C ASP A 151 25.45 -19.74 -0.48
N CYS A 152 25.26 -19.07 0.65
CA CYS A 152 25.73 -19.58 1.94
C CYS A 152 25.05 -20.91 2.28
N ALA A 153 23.74 -21.02 2.02
CA ALA A 153 22.98 -22.24 2.26
C ALA A 153 23.47 -23.41 1.39
N ALA A 154 23.86 -23.15 0.14
CA ALA A 154 24.47 -24.16 -0.74
C ALA A 154 25.80 -24.72 -0.17
N SER A 155 26.47 -23.94 0.67
CA SER A 155 27.70 -24.34 1.39
C SER A 155 27.45 -24.83 2.82
N GLY A 156 26.18 -25.08 3.19
CA GLY A 156 25.79 -25.53 4.54
C GLY A 156 25.83 -24.44 5.62
N LYS A 157 26.02 -23.17 5.27
CA LYS A 157 26.04 -22.04 6.21
C LYS A 157 24.68 -21.38 6.32
N LYS A 158 24.31 -21.00 7.54
CA LYS A 158 23.07 -20.26 7.82
C LYS A 158 23.38 -18.78 8.04
N THR A 159 23.35 -18.02 6.96
CA THR A 159 23.61 -16.57 6.96
C THR A 159 22.33 -15.83 6.61
N ILE A 160 21.95 -14.82 7.39
CA ILE A 160 20.79 -13.96 7.10
C ILE A 160 21.09 -13.18 5.81
N ALA A 161 20.09 -13.12 4.93
CA ALA A 161 20.12 -12.31 3.72
C ALA A 161 19.56 -10.91 4.00
N SER A 162 20.14 -9.93 3.33
CA SER A 162 19.75 -8.52 3.33
C SER A 162 19.17 -8.11 1.98
N LEU A 163 19.56 -8.82 0.91
CA LEU A 163 19.25 -8.46 -0.47
C LEU A 163 18.51 -9.57 -1.20
N GLU A 164 17.69 -9.18 -2.15
CA GLU A 164 17.18 -10.04 -3.22
C GLU A 164 17.97 -9.77 -4.50
N CYS A 165 18.41 -10.83 -5.18
CA CYS A 165 19.00 -10.74 -6.51
C CYS A 165 17.88 -10.89 -7.54
N TYR A 166 17.51 -9.79 -8.21
CA TYR A 166 16.37 -9.78 -9.13
C TYR A 166 16.66 -10.62 -10.39
N VAL A 167 17.88 -10.54 -10.91
CA VAL A 167 18.33 -11.33 -12.07
C VAL A 167 18.17 -12.83 -11.80
N CYS A 168 18.78 -13.33 -10.71
CA CYS A 168 18.64 -14.75 -10.37
C CYS A 168 17.22 -15.13 -9.97
N SER A 169 16.46 -14.21 -9.39
CA SER A 169 15.07 -14.49 -9.02
C SER A 169 14.18 -14.71 -10.25
N GLU A 170 14.41 -13.91 -11.29
CA GLU A 170 13.74 -14.04 -12.59
C GLU A 170 14.15 -15.33 -13.29
N GLU A 171 15.45 -15.58 -13.45
CA GLU A 171 15.99 -16.80 -14.07
C GLU A 171 15.47 -18.09 -13.41
N MET A 172 15.35 -18.08 -12.08
CA MET A 172 14.92 -19.24 -11.29
C MET A 172 13.40 -19.33 -11.11
N GLY A 173 12.65 -18.30 -11.51
CA GLY A 173 11.20 -18.20 -11.28
C GLY A 173 10.81 -18.19 -9.79
N LYS A 174 11.72 -17.83 -8.89
CA LYS A 174 11.52 -17.77 -7.43
C LYS A 174 12.52 -16.80 -6.80
N SER A 175 12.15 -16.17 -5.70
CA SER A 175 13.06 -15.26 -4.99
C SER A 175 14.38 -15.93 -4.58
N VAL A 176 15.47 -15.27 -4.92
CA VAL A 176 16.85 -15.62 -4.58
C VAL A 176 17.40 -14.53 -3.67
N TYR A 177 17.63 -14.89 -2.40
CA TYR A 177 18.13 -13.95 -1.39
C TYR A 177 19.63 -14.14 -1.17
N LEU A 178 20.36 -13.04 -0.95
CA LEU A 178 21.80 -12.99 -0.74
C LEU A 178 22.13 -12.16 0.51
N CYS A 179 23.21 -12.53 1.21
CA CYS A 179 23.84 -11.61 2.15
C CYS A 179 24.75 -10.65 1.37
N ASP A 180 25.11 -9.52 1.96
CA ASP A 180 25.94 -8.48 1.33
C ASP A 180 27.20 -9.06 0.67
N LYS A 181 27.92 -9.92 1.40
CA LYS A 181 29.14 -10.58 0.89
C LYS A 181 28.91 -11.43 -0.37
N CYS A 182 27.78 -12.15 -0.46
CA CYS A 182 27.49 -12.98 -1.63
C CYS A 182 26.96 -12.14 -2.79
N ALA A 183 26.26 -11.05 -2.52
CA ALA A 183 25.85 -10.09 -3.54
C ALA A 183 27.05 -9.44 -4.24
N GLU A 184 28.15 -9.20 -3.53
CA GLU A 184 29.41 -8.65 -4.07
C GLU A 184 30.36 -9.71 -4.67
N SER A 185 29.95 -10.98 -4.75
CA SER A 185 30.81 -12.02 -5.34
C SER A 185 30.87 -11.90 -6.86
N GLU A 186 31.93 -12.43 -7.50
CA GLU A 186 32.06 -12.50 -8.97
C GLU A 186 30.82 -13.10 -9.66
N LYS A 187 30.08 -13.97 -8.97
CA LYS A 187 28.85 -14.57 -9.48
C LYS A 187 27.68 -13.57 -9.61
N HIS A 188 27.69 -12.50 -8.81
CA HIS A 188 26.57 -11.57 -8.65
C HIS A 188 26.97 -10.10 -8.84
N GLU A 189 28.24 -9.80 -9.15
CA GLU A 189 28.76 -8.45 -9.27
C GLU A 189 28.00 -7.57 -10.28
N ASP A 190 27.55 -8.16 -11.39
CA ASP A 190 26.79 -7.48 -12.44
C ASP A 190 25.26 -7.66 -12.31
N HIS A 191 24.79 -8.33 -11.25
CA HIS A 191 23.38 -8.58 -11.07
C HIS A 191 22.73 -7.42 -10.32
N PHE A 192 21.57 -6.97 -10.82
CA PHE A 192 20.75 -6.03 -10.09
C PHE A 192 20.22 -6.67 -8.80
N THR A 193 20.59 -6.09 -7.66
CA THR A 193 20.14 -6.49 -6.32
C THR A 193 19.40 -5.34 -5.66
N GLY A 194 18.55 -5.64 -4.70
CA GLY A 194 17.89 -4.62 -3.88
C GLY A 194 17.40 -5.17 -2.55
N ASP A 195 16.96 -4.27 -1.69
CA ASP A 195 16.47 -4.63 -0.36
C ASP A 195 15.32 -5.63 -0.44
N ILE A 196 15.31 -6.58 0.49
CA ILE A 196 14.22 -7.53 0.60
C ILE A 196 12.97 -6.76 1.03
N MET A 197 11.92 -6.84 0.21
CA MET A 197 10.61 -6.32 0.57
C MET A 197 10.02 -7.14 1.73
N GLU A 198 9.66 -6.45 2.81
CA GLU A 198 9.11 -7.00 4.06
C GLU A 198 7.76 -6.39 4.40
#